data_AF-A0AAV0WKT3-F1
#
_entry.id   AF-A0AAV0WKT3-F1
#
_cell.length_a   1.000
_cell.length_b   1.000
_cell.length_c   1.000
_cell.angle_alpha   90.00
_cell.angle_beta   90.00
_cell.angle_gamma   90.00
#
_symmetry.space_group_name_H-M   'P 1'
#
loop_
_entity.id
_entity.type
_entity.pdbx_description
1 polymer ?
#
loop_
_entity_poly.entity_id
_entity_poly.type
_entity_poly.pdbx_seq_one_letter_code
_entity_poly.pdbx_strand_id
1 'polypeptide(L)'
;MLMVTLRTERDHVANECFTKTPSYFNDLSNSEKEIYRHLTPYAFNKVVKKFRLIANVQIITVDENSRTVTIQSSEGILNTSKWKCSFSFATSMNLPCHHIFEVRQIFTVPLYNTS
;
A
#
# COMPACT_ATOMS: atom_id res chain seq x y z
N MET A 1 -35.29 -10.76 -22.80
CA MET A 1 -34.03 -10.85 -23.57
C MET A 1 -33.07 -9.67 -23.31
N LEU A 2 -33.54 -8.41 -23.30
CA LEU A 2 -32.72 -7.21 -23.01
C LEU A 2 -31.88 -7.27 -21.72
N MET A 3 -32.46 -7.77 -20.62
CA MET A 3 -31.76 -7.90 -19.34
C MET A 3 -30.54 -8.84 -19.39
N VAL A 4 -30.56 -9.85 -20.28
CA VAL A 4 -29.44 -10.80 -20.43
C VAL A 4 -28.29 -10.12 -21.16
N THR A 5 -28.59 -9.43 -22.27
CA THR A 5 -27.59 -8.68 -23.03
C THR A 5 -26.89 -7.62 -22.18
N LEU A 6 -27.63 -6.85 -21.38
CA LEU A 6 -27.04 -5.84 -20.48
C LEU A 6 -26.12 -6.44 -19.42
N ARG A 7 -26.47 -7.64 -18.90
CA ARG A 7 -25.61 -8.35 -17.95
C ARG A 7 -24.34 -8.85 -18.63
N THR A 8 -24.46 -9.43 -19.83
CA THR A 8 -23.31 -9.89 -20.61
C THR A 8 -22.35 -8.75 -20.95
N GLU A 9 -22.86 -7.59 -21.38
CA GLU A 9 -22.03 -6.41 -21.66
C GLU A 9 -21.30 -5.92 -20.40
N ARG A 10 -22.01 -5.81 -19.28
CA ARG A 10 -21.41 -5.40 -18.00
C ARG A 10 -20.32 -6.37 -17.55
N ASP A 11 -20.59 -7.67 -17.66
CA ASP A 11 -19.65 -8.71 -17.24
C ASP A 11 -18.44 -8.77 -18.20
N HIS A 12 -18.64 -8.53 -19.51
CA HIS A 12 -17.56 -8.36 -20.49
C HIS A 12 -16.65 -7.19 -20.13
N VAL A 13 -17.23 -6.00 -19.86
CA VAL A 13 -16.47 -4.81 -19.45
C VAL A 13 -15.71 -5.07 -18.16
N ALA A 14 -16.33 -5.72 -17.17
CA ALA A 14 -15.68 -6.09 -15.93
C ALA A 14 -14.48 -7.04 -16.19
N ASN A 15 -14.68 -8.07 -17.02
CA ASN A 15 -13.63 -9.01 -17.39
C ASN A 15 -12.46 -8.32 -18.11
N GLU A 16 -12.74 -7.41 -19.04
CA GLU A 16 -11.70 -6.59 -19.67
C GLU A 16 -10.94 -5.75 -18.65
N CYS A 17 -11.62 -5.16 -17.66
CA CYS A 17 -10.95 -4.37 -16.62
C CYS A 17 -10.02 -5.20 -15.73
N PHE A 18 -10.35 -6.47 -15.46
CA PHE A 18 -9.50 -7.35 -14.64
C PHE A 18 -8.36 -8.02 -15.43
N THR A 19 -8.51 -8.17 -16.74
CA THR A 19 -7.50 -8.82 -17.61
C THR A 19 -6.49 -7.84 -18.20
N LYS A 20 -6.85 -6.55 -18.35
CA LYS A 20 -5.93 -5.52 -18.86
C LYS A 20 -4.86 -5.20 -17.82
N THR A 21 -3.60 -5.40 -18.20
CA THR A 21 -2.45 -4.87 -17.44
C THR A 21 -2.13 -3.46 -17.94
N PRO A 22 -1.98 -2.46 -17.06
CA PRO A 22 -1.63 -1.10 -17.49
C PRO A 22 -0.26 -1.07 -18.19
N SER A 23 -0.12 -0.22 -19.20
CA SER A 23 1.13 -0.09 -19.96
C SER A 23 2.33 0.28 -19.09
N TYR A 24 2.13 1.11 -18.06
CA TYR A 24 3.18 1.53 -17.12
C TYR A 24 3.63 0.42 -16.15
N PHE A 25 2.96 -0.73 -16.12
CA PHE A 25 3.28 -1.80 -15.16
C PHE A 25 4.72 -2.30 -15.33
N ASN A 26 5.22 -2.35 -16.57
CA ASN A 26 6.58 -2.82 -16.84
C ASN A 26 7.65 -1.86 -16.30
N ASP A 27 7.35 -0.56 -16.26
CA ASP A 27 8.24 0.50 -15.78
C ASP A 27 8.35 0.54 -14.24
N LEU A 28 7.47 -0.16 -13.54
CA LEU A 28 7.48 -0.24 -12.08
C LEU A 28 8.68 -1.06 -11.57
N SER A 29 9.23 -0.63 -10.44
CA SER A 29 10.20 -1.43 -9.68
C SER A 29 9.60 -2.74 -9.19
N ASN A 30 10.43 -3.74 -8.85
CA ASN A 30 9.93 -5.04 -8.37
C ASN A 30 9.05 -4.91 -7.13
N SER A 31 9.43 -4.03 -6.19
CA SER A 31 8.62 -3.74 -5.01
C SER A 31 7.28 -3.09 -5.37
N GLU A 32 7.26 -2.11 -6.29
CA GLU A 32 6.00 -1.51 -6.73
C GLU A 32 5.09 -2.52 -7.46
N LYS A 33 5.67 -3.45 -8.24
CA LYS A 33 4.93 -4.54 -8.89
C LYS A 33 4.28 -5.47 -7.87
N GLU A 34 4.96 -5.75 -6.77
CA GLU A 34 4.41 -6.52 -5.65
C GLU A 34 3.21 -5.80 -5.02
N ILE A 35 3.36 -4.49 -4.74
CA ILE A 35 2.27 -3.66 -4.22
C ILE A 35 1.06 -3.66 -5.16
N TYR A 36 1.31 -3.53 -6.47
CA TYR A 36 0.26 -3.52 -7.49
C TYR A 36 -0.56 -4.82 -7.49
N ARG A 37 0.08 -5.97 -7.28
CA ARG A 37 -0.60 -7.28 -7.28
C ARG A 37 -1.55 -7.47 -6.09
N HIS A 38 -1.30 -6.78 -4.98
CA HIS A 38 -2.07 -6.93 -3.75
C HIS A 38 -3.13 -5.84 -3.52
N LEU A 39 -3.17 -4.81 -4.38
CA LEU A 39 -4.07 -3.67 -4.23
C LEU A 39 -4.92 -3.46 -5.47
N THR A 40 -6.11 -2.88 -5.27
CA THR A 40 -6.88 -2.35 -6.40
C THR A 40 -6.13 -1.19 -7.05
N PRO A 41 -6.32 -0.91 -8.36
CA PRO A 41 -5.67 0.21 -9.02
C PRO A 41 -5.87 1.56 -8.32
N TYR A 42 -7.06 1.75 -7.71
CA TYR A 42 -7.36 2.94 -6.90
C TYR A 42 -6.46 3.04 -5.66
N ALA A 43 -6.38 1.97 -4.87
CA ALA A 43 -5.54 1.93 -3.66
C ALA A 43 -4.05 2.02 -4.01
N PHE A 44 -3.62 1.33 -5.06
CA PHE A 44 -2.24 1.36 -5.56
C PHE A 44 -1.79 2.80 -5.84
N ASN A 45 -2.58 3.57 -6.59
CA ASN A 45 -2.24 4.96 -6.94
C ASN A 45 -2.05 5.89 -5.72
N LYS A 46 -2.67 5.55 -4.58
CA LYS A 46 -2.50 6.28 -3.31
C LYS A 46 -1.27 5.78 -2.56
N VAL A 47 -1.11 4.46 -2.46
CA VAL A 47 -0.03 3.80 -1.70
C VAL A 47 1.33 4.01 -2.36
N VAL A 48 1.44 3.90 -3.69
CA VAL A 48 2.71 4.06 -4.40
C VAL A 48 3.35 5.44 -4.17
N LYS A 49 2.52 6.49 -4.09
CA LYS A 49 2.99 7.85 -3.78
C LYS A 49 3.56 7.93 -2.37
N LYS A 50 2.99 7.18 -1.42
CA LYS A 50 3.52 7.09 -0.05
C LYS A 50 4.76 6.20 0.00
N PHE A 51 4.77 5.08 -0.72
CA PHE A 51 5.91 4.18 -0.82
C PHE A 51 7.18 4.91 -1.30
N ARG A 52 7.07 5.81 -2.28
CA ARG A 52 8.21 6.62 -2.74
C ARG A 52 8.74 7.62 -1.70
N LEU A 53 7.99 7.90 -0.64
CA LEU A 53 8.38 8.80 0.45
C LEU A 53 8.96 8.06 1.66
N ILE A 54 9.21 6.76 1.55
CA ILE A 54 9.81 5.94 2.61
C ILE A 54 11.14 6.54 3.08
N ALA A 55 12.02 6.92 2.14
CA ALA A 55 13.32 7.50 2.45
C ALA A 55 13.27 8.82 3.24
N ASN A 56 12.10 9.47 3.33
CA ASN A 56 11.93 10.73 4.06
C ASN A 56 11.47 10.52 5.51
N VAL A 57 11.29 9.27 5.96
CA VAL A 57 10.84 8.97 7.32
C VAL A 57 11.98 9.23 8.31
N GLN A 58 11.72 10.08 9.30
CA GLN A 58 12.69 10.41 10.36
C GLN A 58 12.47 9.52 11.57
N ILE A 59 13.35 8.55 11.77
CA ILE A 59 13.31 7.63 12.90
C ILE A 59 13.97 8.28 14.12
N ILE A 60 13.29 8.29 15.26
CA ILE A 60 13.82 8.80 16.53
C ILE A 60 14.40 7.64 17.34
N THR A 61 13.60 6.60 17.57
CA THR A 61 14.02 5.41 18.32
C THR A 61 13.39 4.14 17.75
N VAL A 62 14.13 3.04 17.81
CA VAL A 62 13.67 1.69 17.47
C VAL A 62 13.65 0.88 18.76
N ASP A 63 12.47 0.40 19.14
CA ASP A 63 12.33 -0.55 20.26
C ASP A 63 12.16 -1.97 19.69
N GLU A 64 13.25 -2.73 19.73
CA GLU A 64 13.28 -4.10 19.23
C GLU A 64 12.40 -5.06 20.05
N ASN A 65 12.21 -4.80 21.35
CA ASN A 65 11.44 -5.68 22.24
C ASN A 65 9.95 -5.61 21.92
N SER A 66 9.42 -4.39 21.77
CA SER A 66 8.01 -4.18 21.44
C SER A 66 7.73 -4.21 19.93
N ARG A 67 8.77 -4.25 19.08
CA ARG A 67 8.69 -4.12 17.62
C ARG A 67 7.93 -2.86 17.20
N THR A 68 8.18 -1.76 17.92
CA THR A 68 7.62 -0.45 17.63
C THR A 68 8.75 0.54 17.34
N VAL A 69 8.44 1.53 16.51
CA VAL A 69 9.38 2.57 16.10
C VAL A 69 8.73 3.92 16.34
N THR A 70 9.47 4.78 17.03
CA THR A 70 9.08 6.17 17.27
C THR A 70 9.59 7.02 16.12
N ILE A 71 8.68 7.69 15.43
CA ILE A 71 8.95 8.43 14.19
C ILE A 71 8.55 9.89 14.39
N GLN A 72 9.38 10.81 13.91
CA GLN A 72 9.03 12.22 13.79
C GLN A 72 8.26 12.44 12.49
N SER A 73 7.00 12.84 12.60
CA SER A 73 6.15 13.20 11.46
C SER A 73 5.75 14.66 11.53
N SER A 74 5.21 15.20 10.43
CA SER A 74 4.57 16.52 10.41
C SER A 74 3.36 16.60 11.35
N GLU A 75 2.75 15.46 11.69
CA GLU A 75 1.64 15.35 12.66
C GLU A 75 2.13 15.22 14.12
N GLY A 76 3.44 15.26 14.36
CA GLY A 76 4.07 15.07 15.67
C GLY A 76 4.82 13.74 15.80
N ILE A 77 5.09 13.35 17.04
CA ILE A 77 5.77 12.08 17.36
C ILE A 77 4.76 10.94 17.28
N LEU A 78 5.04 9.95 16.42
CA LEU A 78 4.15 8.81 16.18
C LEU A 78 4.85 7.50 16.53
N ASN A 79 4.17 6.67 17.32
CA ASN A 79 4.59 5.29 17.53
C ASN A 79 3.96 4.40 16.47
N THR A 80 4.79 3.78 15.64
CA THR A 80 4.36 2.94 14.53
C THR A 80 4.86 1.51 14.70
N SER A 81 3.99 0.55 14.42
CA SER A 81 4.35 -0.87 14.33
C SER A 81 4.28 -1.32 12.86
N LYS A 82 4.73 -2.55 12.58
CA LYS A 82 4.62 -3.16 11.25
C LYS A 82 3.18 -3.30 10.69
N TRP A 83 2.14 -3.10 11.53
CA TRP A 83 0.73 -3.25 11.13
C TRP A 83 -0.09 -1.98 11.31
N LYS A 84 0.24 -1.17 12.31
CA LYS A 84 -0.57 -0.04 12.74
C LYS A 84 0.28 1.21 12.84
N CYS A 85 -0.26 2.30 12.29
CA CYS A 85 0.25 3.65 12.40
C CYS A 85 -0.92 4.58 12.72
N SER A 86 -0.71 5.53 13.62
CA SER A 86 -1.75 6.53 13.98
C SER A 86 -1.85 7.69 12.98
N PHE A 87 -1.00 7.71 11.94
CA PHE A 87 -1.00 8.73 10.91
C PHE A 87 -2.34 8.77 10.15
N SER A 88 -2.86 9.97 9.90
CA SER A 88 -4.19 10.22 9.32
C SER A 88 -4.52 9.38 8.08
N PHE A 89 -3.54 9.16 7.19
CA PHE A 89 -3.73 8.32 5.99
C PHE A 89 -4.04 6.87 6.32
N ALA A 90 -3.31 6.29 7.29
CA ALA A 90 -3.48 4.89 7.67
C ALA A 90 -4.82 4.68 8.37
N THR A 91 -5.21 5.59 9.26
CA THR A 91 -6.50 5.55 9.95
C THR A 91 -7.69 5.81 9.03
N SER A 92 -7.58 6.74 8.08
CA SER A 92 -8.70 7.10 7.20
C SER A 92 -8.92 6.12 6.05
N MET A 93 -7.83 5.64 5.44
CA MET A 93 -7.91 4.76 4.26
C MET A 93 -7.82 3.28 4.61
N ASN A 94 -7.42 2.94 5.84
CA ASN A 94 -7.06 1.59 6.24
C ASN A 94 -6.02 0.95 5.30
N LEU A 95 -5.06 1.76 4.83
CA LEU A 95 -3.99 1.36 3.90
C LEU A 95 -2.61 1.61 4.54
N PRO A 96 -1.58 0.83 4.17
CA PRO A 96 -0.24 1.04 4.68
C PRO A 96 0.30 2.40 4.24
N CYS A 97 0.84 3.15 5.19
CA CYS A 97 1.54 4.41 4.96
C CYS A 97 3.06 4.19 4.88
N HIS A 98 3.79 5.22 4.44
CA HIS A 98 5.26 5.21 4.38
C HIS A 98 5.94 4.83 5.71
N HIS A 99 5.40 5.25 6.86
CA HIS A 99 5.91 4.82 8.16
C HIS A 99 5.83 3.29 8.36
N ILE A 100 4.71 2.67 7.97
CA ILE A 100 4.55 1.21 8.10
C ILE A 100 5.55 0.49 7.20
N PHE A 101 5.79 1.00 5.99
CA PHE A 101 6.77 0.42 5.09
C PHE A 101 8.20 0.55 5.62
N GLU A 102 8.57 1.71 6.16
CA GLU A 102 9.88 1.90 6.81
C GLU A 102 10.08 0.92 7.96
N VAL A 103 9.09 0.81 8.85
CA VAL A 103 9.14 -0.13 9.98
C VAL A 103 9.26 -1.59 9.49
N ARG A 104 8.58 -1.96 8.40
CA ARG A 104 8.73 -3.29 7.80
C ARG A 104 10.14 -3.53 7.24
N GLN A 105 10.76 -2.52 6.63
CA GLN A 105 12.13 -2.62 6.14
C GLN A 105 13.12 -2.81 7.30
N ILE A 106 12.99 -2.03 8.39
CA ILE A 106 13.84 -2.17 9.59
C ILE A 106 13.77 -3.58 10.17
N PHE A 107 12.57 -4.14 10.32
CA PHE A 107 12.38 -5.47 10.87
C PHE A 107 12.50 -6.60 9.83
N THR A 108 12.96 -6.30 8.60
CA THR A 108 13.12 -7.26 7.49
C THR A 108 11.86 -8.10 7.24
N VAL A 109 10.69 -7.48 7.36
CA VAL A 109 9.38 -8.11 7.11
C VAL A 109 8.96 -7.85 5.66
N PRO A 110 8.36 -8.82 4.96
CA PRO A 110 7.81 -8.61 3.62
C PRO A 110 6.88 -7.39 3.57
N LEU A 111 6.92 -6.66 2.44
CA LEU A 111 6.09 -5.48 2.25
C LEU A 111 4.61 -5.84 2.23
N TYR A 112 4.25 -7.04 1.76
CA TYR A 112 2.92 -7.62 1.85
C TYR A 112 3.02 -9.11 2.21
N ASN A 113 2.01 -9.62 2.93
CA ASN A 113 1.94 -11.05 3.22
C ASN A 113 1.32 -11.78 2.03
N THR A 114 1.98 -12.80 1.51
CA THR A 114 1.36 -13.80 0.63
C THR A 114 0.63 -14.81 1.50
N SER A 115 -0.62 -14.52 1.86
CA SER A 115 -1.56 -15.51 2.41
C SER A 115 -2.25 -16.26 1.29
#